data_AF-T0YE82-F1
#
_entry.id   AF-T0YE82-F1
#
_cell.length_a   1.000
_cell.length_b   1.000
_cell.length_c   1.000
_cell.angle_alpha   90.00
_cell.angle_beta   90.00
_cell.angle_gamma   90.00
#
_symmetry.space_group_name_H-M   'P 1'
#
loop_
_entity.id
_entity.type
_entity.pdbx_description
1 polymer ?
#
loop_
_entity_poly.entity_id
_entity_poly.type
_entity_poly.pdbx_seq_one_letter_code
_entity_poly.pdbx_strand_id
1 'polypeptide(L)'
;MDQKRLVALDMDGVLTKHPSSWSYVHRHFGVDNSLNYAAYRSGKLSYPAFITEDVKLWLSKKNPIKGMEIMELMREIPLMDNLYAGLSEL
;
A
#
# COMPACT_ATOMS: atom_id res chain seq x y z
N MET A 1 -19.79 -7.01 34.80
CA MET A 1 -19.70 -7.65 33.48
C MET A 1 -18.43 -7.17 32.84
N ASP A 2 -17.54 -8.07 32.46
CA ASP A 2 -16.29 -7.72 31.79
C ASP A 2 -16.61 -7.32 30.34
N GLN A 3 -16.37 -6.06 29.99
CA GLN A 3 -16.75 -5.50 28.68
C GLN A 3 -15.63 -5.79 27.69
N LYS A 4 -15.85 -6.72 26.76
CA LYS A 4 -14.89 -7.02 25.69
C LYS A 4 -14.66 -5.78 24.82
N ARG A 5 -13.41 -5.40 24.61
CA ARG A 5 -12.98 -4.31 23.73
C ARG A 5 -12.24 -4.87 22.52
N LEU A 6 -12.43 -4.23 21.37
CA LEU A 6 -11.76 -4.55 20.11
C LEU A 6 -11.36 -3.23 19.44
N VAL A 7 -10.14 -3.18 18.93
CA VAL A 7 -9.65 -2.05 18.13
C VAL A 7 -9.22 -2.60 16.77
N ALA A 8 -9.64 -1.93 15.70
CA ALA A 8 -9.21 -2.21 14.34
C ALA A 8 -8.53 -0.95 13.78
N LEU A 9 -7.29 -1.10 13.32
CA LEU A 9 -6.47 -0.02 12.78
C LEU A 9 -6.25 -0.27 11.29
N ASP A 10 -6.42 0.77 10.49
CA ASP A 10 -5.94 0.77 9.11
C ASP A 10 -4.40 0.77 9.09
N MET A 11 -3.78 0.46 7.95
CA MET A 11 -2.33 0.41 7.80
C MET A 11 -1.78 1.71 7.21
N ASP A 12 -2.19 2.07 6.00
CA ASP A 12 -1.60 3.16 5.22
C ASP A 12 -1.99 4.52 5.82
N GLY A 13 -0.99 5.33 6.18
CA GLY A 13 -1.22 6.61 6.86
C GLY A 13 -1.69 6.50 8.32
N VAL A 14 -1.80 5.28 8.88
CA VAL A 14 -2.17 5.03 10.28
C VAL A 14 -1.04 4.30 11.01
N LEU A 15 -0.72 3.05 10.62
CA LEU A 15 0.46 2.35 11.14
C LEU A 15 1.74 2.80 10.44
N THR A 16 1.64 3.24 9.19
CA THR A 16 2.76 3.71 8.37
C THR A 16 2.67 5.22 8.14
N LYS A 17 3.81 5.89 8.00
CA LYS A 17 3.86 7.33 7.67
C LYS A 17 3.45 7.64 6.24
N HIS A 18 3.65 6.69 5.33
CA HIS A 18 3.29 6.91 3.93
C HIS A 18 1.79 6.67 3.73
N PRO A 19 1.06 7.57 3.06
CA PRO A 19 -0.40 7.47 2.93
C PRO A 19 -0.88 6.37 1.97
N SER A 20 0.05 5.67 1.30
CA SER A 20 -0.28 4.57 0.39
C SER A 20 0.96 3.73 0.10
N SER A 21 0.99 2.50 0.58
CA SER A 21 2.02 1.51 0.26
C SER A 21 2.09 1.23 -1.25
N TRP A 22 0.95 1.23 -1.94
CA TRP A 22 0.88 1.05 -3.38
C TRP A 22 1.54 2.19 -4.16
N SER A 23 1.26 3.45 -3.79
CA SER A 23 1.92 4.62 -4.38
C SER A 23 3.43 4.63 -4.10
N TYR A 24 3.86 4.12 -2.94
CA TYR A 24 5.28 3.98 -2.61
C TYR A 24 6.02 3.09 -3.62
N VAL A 25 5.42 1.96 -4.01
CA VAL A 25 5.98 1.06 -5.04
C VAL A 25 6.03 1.74 -6.41
N HIS A 26 4.97 2.45 -6.82
CA HIS A 26 4.96 3.21 -8.07
C HIS A 26 6.07 4.25 -8.13
N ARG A 27 6.29 4.99 -7.04
CA ARG A 27 7.38 5.97 -6.94
C ARG A 27 8.76 5.32 -7.05
N HIS A 28 8.97 4.18 -6.40
CA HIS A 28 10.23 3.45 -6.49
C HIS A 28 10.58 3.08 -7.93
N PHE A 29 9.62 2.57 -8.70
CA PHE A 29 9.83 2.25 -10.12
C PHE A 29 9.76 3.46 -11.06
N GLY A 30 9.45 4.66 -10.56
CA GLY A 30 9.31 5.86 -11.37
C GLY A 30 8.17 5.77 -12.38
N VAL A 31 7.03 5.23 -11.97
CA VAL A 31 5.80 5.14 -12.78
C VAL A 31 4.67 5.91 -12.12
N ASP A 32 3.71 6.35 -12.94
CA ASP A 32 2.48 7.01 -12.50
C ASP A 32 1.28 6.14 -12.86
N ASN A 33 0.44 5.84 -11.87
CA ASN A 33 -0.77 5.05 -12.03
C ASN A 33 -2.06 5.89 -12.04
N SER A 34 -1.95 7.22 -12.14
CA SER A 34 -3.09 8.15 -12.11
C SER A 34 -4.21 7.77 -13.10
N LEU A 35 -3.85 7.33 -14.32
CA LEU A 35 -4.82 6.89 -15.33
C LEU A 35 -5.54 5.58 -14.94
N ASN A 36 -4.79 4.59 -14.45
CA ASN A 36 -5.36 3.32 -14.00
C ASN A 36 -6.28 3.54 -12.80
N TYR A 37 -5.85 4.39 -11.85
CA TYR A 37 -6.63 4.75 -10.69
C TYR A 37 -7.92 5.48 -11.08
N ALA A 38 -7.85 6.46 -11.99
CA ALA A 38 -9.03 7.15 -12.50
C ALA A 38 -10.01 6.18 -13.18
N ALA A 39 -9.52 5.25 -13.99
CA ALA A 39 -10.34 4.24 -14.65
C ALA A 39 -10.99 3.27 -13.65
N TYR A 40 -10.27 2.86 -12.60
CA TYR A 40 -10.82 2.07 -11.50
C TYR A 40 -11.92 2.85 -10.75
N ARG A 41 -11.64 4.09 -10.37
CA ARG A 41 -12.58 4.96 -9.65
C ARG A 41 -13.84 5.27 -10.45
N SER A 42 -13.76 5.29 -11.78
CA SER A 42 -14.92 5.48 -12.66
C SER A 42 -15.63 4.17 -13.04
N GLY A 43 -15.22 3.02 -12.49
CA GLY A 43 -15.81 1.71 -12.80
C GLY A 43 -15.46 1.15 -14.18
N LYS A 44 -14.50 1.76 -14.90
CA LYS A 44 -14.00 1.27 -16.19
C LYS A 44 -13.05 0.09 -16.03
N LEU A 45 -12.36 0.02 -14.89
CA LEU A 45 -11.57 -1.14 -14.48
C LEU A 45 -12.21 -1.79 -13.27
N SER A 46 -12.29 -3.12 -13.28
CA SER A 46 -12.54 -3.89 -12.06
C SER A 46 -11.30 -3.84 -11.16
N TYR A 47 -11.46 -4.16 -9.88
CA TYR A 47 -10.31 -4.19 -8.96
C TYR A 47 -9.19 -5.13 -9.43
N PRO A 48 -9.46 -6.40 -9.86
CA PRO A 48 -8.39 -7.25 -10.40
C PRO A 48 -7.72 -6.68 -11.65
N ALA A 49 -8.49 -6.01 -12.53
CA ALA A 49 -7.93 -5.37 -13.72
C ALA A 49 -7.03 -4.18 -13.35
N PHE A 50 -7.45 -3.36 -12.39
CA PHE A 50 -6.65 -2.26 -11.86
C PHE A 50 -5.30 -2.74 -11.31
N ILE A 51 -5.31 -3.77 -10.46
CA ILE A 51 -4.07 -4.36 -9.93
C ILE A 51 -3.17 -4.90 -11.05
N THR A 52 -3.77 -5.58 -12.03
CA THR A 52 -3.02 -6.14 -13.18
C THR A 52 -2.35 -5.04 -13.99
N GLU A 53 -3.06 -3.95 -14.31
CA GLU A 53 -2.50 -2.84 -15.07
C GLU A 53 -1.41 -2.10 -14.28
N ASP A 54 -1.56 -1.95 -12.96
CA ASP A 54 -0.52 -1.35 -12.12
C ASP A 54 0.74 -2.22 -12.05
N VAL A 55 0.60 -3.54 -11.93
CA VAL A 55 1.75 -4.46 -11.95
C VAL A 55 2.46 -4.43 -13.32
N LYS A 56 1.71 -4.29 -14.43
CA LYS A 56 2.31 -4.11 -15.76
C LYS A 56 3.16 -2.85 -15.85
N LEU A 57 2.76 -1.75 -15.19
CA LEU A 57 3.59 -0.55 -15.12
C LEU A 57 4.93 -0.86 -14.45
N TRP A 58 4.94 -1.60 -13.33
CA TRP A 58 6.18 -2.00 -12.67
C TRP A 58 7.03 -2.90 -13.57
N LEU A 59 6.41 -3.89 -14.20
CA LEU A 59 7.09 -4.82 -15.11
C LEU A 59 7.68 -4.12 -16.35
N SER A 60 7.11 -2.98 -16.76
CA SER A 60 7.68 -2.17 -17.85
C SER A 60 9.02 -1.53 -17.50
N LYS A 61 9.32 -1.38 -16.20
CA LYS A 61 10.56 -0.80 -15.69
C LYS A 61 11.59 -1.86 -15.30
N LYS A 62 11.12 -3.00 -14.79
CA LYS A 62 11.96 -4.13 -14.41
C LYS A 62 11.20 -5.43 -14.64
N ASN A 63 11.78 -6.37 -15.38
CA ASN A 63 11.19 -7.69 -15.60
C ASN A 63 12.32 -8.74 -15.69
N PRO A 64 12.36 -9.75 -14.80
CA PRO A 64 11.36 -10.08 -13.78
C PRO A 64 11.45 -9.20 -12.53
N ILE A 65 10.33 -9.07 -11.82
CA ILE A 65 10.27 -8.61 -10.42
C ILE A 65 9.79 -9.80 -9.58
N LYS A 66 10.54 -10.18 -8.55
CA LYS A 66 10.10 -11.19 -7.58
C LYS A 66 9.22 -10.52 -6.52
N GLY A 67 8.23 -11.25 -6.01
CA GLY A 67 7.39 -10.77 -4.92
C GLY A 67 8.18 -10.38 -3.66
N MET A 68 9.31 -11.07 -3.40
CA MET A 68 10.21 -10.74 -2.29
C MET A 68 10.81 -9.33 -2.40
N GLU A 69 11.13 -8.88 -3.61
CA GLU A 69 11.68 -7.54 -3.84
C GLU A 69 10.63 -6.46 -3.53
N ILE A 70 9.37 -6.70 -3.86
CA ILE A 70 8.26 -5.81 -3.48
C ILE A 70 8.07 -5.80 -1.97
N MET A 71 8.14 -6.97 -1.31
CA MET A 71 8.02 -7.07 0.15
C MET A 71 9.17 -6.34 0.87
N GLU A 72 10.40 -6.47 0.38
CA GLU A 72 11.57 -5.76 0.91
C GLU A 72 11.40 -4.24 0.75
N LEU A 73 10.97 -3.79 -0.42
CA LEU A 73 10.66 -2.39 -0.66
C LEU A 73 9.59 -1.84 0.29
N MET A 74 8.51 -2.59 0.53
CA MET A 74 7.45 -2.17 1.45
C MET A 74 7.92 -2.12 2.92
N ARG A 75 8.92 -2.91 3.32
CA ARG A 75 9.51 -2.86 4.67
C ARG A 75 10.28 -1.57 4.94
N GLU A 76 10.68 -0.84 3.90
CA GLU A 76 11.35 0.45 4.04
C GLU A 76 10.38 1.58 4.42
N ILE A 77 9.06 1.36 4.29
CA ILE A 77 8.06 2.38 4.63
C ILE A 77 8.14 2.67 6.13
N PRO A 78 8.42 3.92 6.55
CA PRO A 78 8.54 4.25 7.97
C PRO A 78 7.23 4.02 8.73
N LEU A 79 7.32 3.50 9.95
CA LEU A 79 6.19 3.39 10.87
C LEU A 79 5.83 4.73 11.48
N MET A 80 4.58 4.87 11.91
CA MET A 80 4.08 6.08 12.58
C MET A 80 4.88 6.40 13.84
N ASP A 81 5.10 7.69 14.09
CA ASP A 81 5.77 8.12 15.32
C ASP A 81 4.97 7.67 16.54
N ASN A 82 5.67 7.19 17.56
CA ASN A 82 5.07 6.67 18.81
C ASN A 82 4.09 5.50 18.63
N LEU A 83 4.10 4.79 17.49
CA LEU A 83 3.19 3.67 17.24
C LEU A 83 3.14 2.67 18.41
N TYR A 84 4.29 2.19 18.89
CA TYR A 84 4.35 1.22 19.97
C TYR A 84 3.83 1.76 21.31
N ALA A 85 4.08 3.05 21.61
CA ALA A 85 3.55 3.67 22.81
C ALA A 85 2.02 3.77 22.73
N GLY A 86 1.47 4.25 21.61
CA GLY A 86 0.03 4.34 21.40
C GLY A 86 -0.66 2.97 21.46
N LEU A 87 -0.06 1.93 20.88
CA LEU A 87 -0.59 0.56 20.94
C LEU A 87 -0.60 -0.02 22.36
N SER A 88 0.30 0.43 23.25
CA SER A 88 0.36 -0.04 24.63
C SER A 88 -0.75 0.51 25.53
N GLU A 89 -1.50 1.51 25.04
CA GLU A 89 -2.60 2.16 25.77
C GLU A 89 -3.99 1.64 25.36
N LEU A 90 -4.06 0.76 24.36
CA LEU A 90 -5.31 0.17 23.83
C LEU A 90 -5.72 -1.10 24.60
#